data_AF-A0A9E6D1K9-F1
#
_entry.id   AF-A0A9E6D1K9-F1
#
_cell.length_a   1.000
_cell.length_b   1.000
_cell.length_c   1.000
_cell.angle_alpha   90.00
_cell.angle_beta   90.00
_cell.angle_gamma   90.00
#
_symmetry.space_group_name_H-M   'P 1'
#
loop_
_entity.id
_entity.type
_entity.pdbx_description
1 polymer ?
#
loop_
_entity_poly.entity_id
_entity_poly.type
_entity_poly.pdbx_seq_one_letter_code
_entity_poly.pdbx_strand_id
1 'polypeptide(L)' 'MNRLCMLMSSLLFVGHVFAQAPQIIGYQAVIRNAQDSLLRDQQIGIQISLMQGWVTGDEVYVESQITST' A
#
# COMPACT_ATOMS: atom_id res chain seq x y z
N MET A 1 -36.12 -20.40 -13.15
CA MET A 1 -35.77 -19.05 -12.64
C MET A 1 -34.65 -19.11 -11.60
N ASN A 2 -34.77 -19.97 -10.59
CA ASN A 2 -33.90 -20.06 -9.42
C ASN A 2 -32.45 -20.44 -9.78
N ARG A 3 -32.26 -21.36 -10.75
CA ARG A 3 -30.95 -21.82 -11.22
C ARG A 3 -30.19 -20.76 -12.02
N LEU A 4 -30.91 -19.92 -12.78
CA LEU A 4 -30.32 -18.83 -13.56
C LEU A 4 -29.86 -17.70 -12.63
N CYS A 5 -30.65 -17.38 -11.60
CA CYS A 5 -30.27 -16.41 -10.56
C CYS A 5 -29.01 -16.83 -9.80
N MET A 6 -28.86 -18.13 -9.47
CA MET A 6 -27.63 -18.65 -8.84
C MET A 6 -26.40 -18.48 -9.74
N LEU A 7 -26.54 -18.77 -11.04
CA LEU A 7 -25.45 -18.65 -12.02
C LEU A 7 -25.03 -17.19 -12.23
N MET A 8 -25.99 -16.27 -12.26
CA MET A 8 -25.70 -14.83 -12.33
C MET A 8 -25.04 -14.31 -11.05
N SER A 9 -25.48 -14.78 -9.88
CA SER A 9 -24.87 -14.45 -8.59
C SER A 9 -23.41 -14.93 -8.51
N SER A 10 -23.13 -16.16 -8.93
CA SER A 10 -21.76 -16.69 -8.92
C SER A 10 -20.84 -15.95 -9.89
N LEU A 11 -21.35 -15.56 -11.06
CA LEU A 11 -20.57 -14.83 -12.06
C LEU A 11 -20.20 -13.41 -11.58
N LEU A 12 -21.12 -12.75 -10.89
CA LEU A 12 -20.85 -11.44 -10.28
C LEU A 12 -19.80 -11.52 -9.16
N PHE A 13 -19.80 -12.60 -8.36
CA PHE A 13 -18.88 -12.74 -7.23
C PHE A 13 -17.41 -12.90 -7.64
N VAL A 14 -17.13 -13.58 -8.77
CA VAL A 14 -15.76 -13.80 -9.26
C VAL A 14 -15.07 -12.50 -9.71
N GLY A 15 -15.84 -11.51 -10.17
CA GLY A 15 -15.31 -10.22 -10.64
C GLY A 15 -14.85 -9.26 -9.55
N HIS A 16 -15.11 -9.55 -8.28
CA HIS A 16 -14.80 -8.66 -7.15
C HIS A 16 -13.50 -9.01 -6.41
N VAL A 17 -12.80 -10.08 -6.80
CA VAL A 17 -11.52 -10.46 -6.20
C VAL A 17 -10.34 -9.77 -6.90
N PHE A 18 -10.43 -8.45 -7.05
CA PHE A 18 -9.22 -7.66 -7.26
C PHE A 18 -8.62 -7.47 -5.87
N ALA A 19 -7.50 -8.16 -5.59
CA ALA A 19 -6.76 -7.96 -4.36
C ALA A 19 -6.30 -6.50 -4.31
N GLN A 20 -7.02 -5.65 -3.57
CA GLN A 20 -6.53 -4.31 -3.27
C GLN A 20 -5.27 -4.46 -2.41
N ALA A 21 -4.19 -3.78 -2.79
CA ALA A 21 -3.03 -3.66 -1.93
C ALA A 21 -3.52 -3.12 -0.56
N PRO A 22 -3.07 -3.68 0.58
CA PRO A 22 -3.50 -3.22 1.88
C PRO A 22 -3.20 -1.71 2.02
N GLN A 23 -4.22 -0.88 2.10
CA GLN A 23 -4.09 0.58 2.36
C GLN A 23 -3.69 0.89 3.81
N ILE A 24 -3.41 -0.14 4.60
CA ILE A 24 -3.07 -0.03 6.02
C ILE A 24 -1.76 -0.79 6.23
N ILE A 25 -0.66 -0.16 5.86
CA ILE A 25 0.67 -0.57 6.32
C ILE A 25 1.04 0.38 7.45
N GLY A 26 0.99 -0.10 8.69
CA GLY A 26 1.50 0.67 9.83
C GLY A 26 3.01 0.78 9.72
N TYR A 27 3.55 1.99 9.70
CA TYR A 27 4.98 2.23 9.63
C TYR A 27 5.43 3.20 10.73
N GLN A 28 6.65 3.01 11.22
CA GLN A 28 7.31 3.91 12.17
C GLN A 28 8.73 4.18 11.66
N ALA A 29 9.11 5.45 11.64
CA ALA A 29 10.45 5.88 11.25
C ALA A 29 11.14 6.59 12.42
N VAL A 30 12.46 6.38 12.55
CA VAL A 30 13.33 7.08 13.51
C VAL A 30 14.41 7.78 12.71
N ILE A 31 14.45 9.11 12.78
CA ILE A 31 15.40 9.91 12.00
C ILE A 31 16.57 10.32 12.88
N ARG A 32 17.80 10.04 12.41
CA ARG A 32 19.05 10.41 13.09
C ARG A 32 19.99 11.13 12.16
N ASN A 33 20.85 11.99 12.72
CA ASN A 33 21.91 12.66 11.96
C ASN A 33 23.20 11.82 11.90
N ALA A 34 24.24 12.33 11.22
CA ALA A 34 25.53 11.66 11.08
C ALA A 34 26.30 11.47 12.41
N GLN A 35 25.87 12.14 13.48
CA GLN A 35 26.39 11.99 14.84
C GLN A 35 25.49 11.09 15.71
N ASP A 36 24.60 10.31 15.09
CA ASP A 36 23.64 9.40 15.75
C ASP A 36 22.65 10.10 16.70
N SER A 37 22.49 11.43 16.58
CA SER A 37 21.53 12.20 17.38
C SER A 37 20.13 12.13 16.77
N LEU A 38 19.12 11.93 17.61
CA LEU A 38 17.71 11.89 17.21
C LEU A 38 17.25 13.27 16.72
N LEU A 39 16.72 13.32 15.51
CA LEU A 39 16.05 14.49 14.96
C LEU A 39 14.56 14.40 15.29
N ARG A 40 14.04 15.42 15.98
CA ARG A 40 12.63 15.54 16.40
C ARG A 40 11.96 16.70 15.68
N ASP A 41 10.64 16.66 15.60
CA ASP A 41 9.79 17.72 15.03
C ASP A 41 10.19 18.12 13.60
N GLN A 42 10.75 17.18 12.85
CA GLN A 42 11.14 17.42 11.46
C GLN A 42 9.99 17.09 10.54
N GLN A 43 9.67 18.01 9.65
CA GLN A 43 8.76 17.75 8.55
C GLN A 43 9.47 16.85 7.53
N ILE A 44 8.95 15.64 7.37
CA ILE A 44 9.48 14.65 6.43
C ILE A 44 8.40 14.14 5.48
N GLY A 45 8.80 13.88 4.25
CA GLY A 45 8.01 13.14 3.27
C GLY A 45 8.51 11.71 3.17
N ILE A 46 7.61 10.75 3.24
CA ILE A 46 7.89 9.31 3.07
C ILE A 46 7.13 8.85 1.83
N GLN A 47 7.83 8.16 0.92
CA GLN A 47 7.22 7.48 -0.21
C GLN A 47 7.49 5.98 -0.10
N ILE A 48 6.44 5.18 -0.27
CA ILE A 48 6.53 3.72 -0.29
C ILE A 48 6.01 3.25 -1.65
N SER A 49 6.82 2.49 -2.37
CA SER A 49 6.44 1.87 -3.64
C SER A 49 6.59 0.35 -3.60
N LEU A 50 5.70 -0.37 -4.30
CA LEU A 50 5.79 -1.81 -4.50
C LEU A 50 6.12 -2.11 -5.96
N MET A 51 7.29 -2.71 -6.17
CA MET A 51 7.80 -3.13 -7.47
C MET A 51 7.33 -4.56 -7.78
N GLN A 52 6.76 -4.80 -8.96
CA GLN A 52 6.32 -6.13 -9.36
C GLN A 52 7.48 -6.96 -9.92
N GLY A 53 7.71 -8.14 -9.32
CA GLY A 53 8.64 -9.16 -9.82
C GLY A 53 10.12 -8.91 -9.50
N TRP A 54 10.65 -7.71 -9.76
CA TRP A 54 12.07 -7.38 -9.60
C TRP A 54 12.25 -5.95 -9.08
N VAL A 55 13.46 -5.62 -8.60
CA VAL A 55 13.79 -4.29 -8.05
C VAL A 55 13.59 -3.12 -9.03
N THR A 56 13.61 -3.38 -10.33
CA THR A 56 13.38 -2.40 -11.41
C THR A 56 12.13 -2.73 -12.22
N GLY A 57 11.22 -3.54 -11.67
CA GLY A 57 9.94 -3.87 -12.31
C GLY A 57 8.97 -2.68 -12.34
N ASP A 58 7.74 -2.93 -12.77
CA ASP A 58 6.72 -1.88 -12.76
C ASP A 58 6.27 -1.55 -11.33
N GLU A 59 6.09 -0.26 -11.05
CA GLU A 59 5.47 0.20 -9.80
C GLU A 59 3.96 -0.08 -9.85
N VAL A 60 3.51 -1.03 -9.02
CA VAL A 60 2.09 -1.41 -8.94
C VAL A 60 1.35 -0.73 -7.79
N TYR A 61 2.09 -0.08 -6.90
CA TYR A 61 1.55 0.71 -5.80
C TYR A 61 2.54 1.80 -5.43
N VAL A 62 2.05 3.01 -5.21
CA VAL A 62 2.82 4.15 -4.69
C VAL A 62 1.95 4.90 -3.69
N GLU A 63 2.49 5.15 -2.51
CA GLU A 63 1.88 6.04 -1.52
C GLU A 63 2.88 7.10 -1.06
N SER A 64 2.36 8.26 -0.69
CA SER A 64 3.15 9.37 -0.14
C SER A 64 2.51 9.86 1.14
N GLN A 65 3.32 10.00 2.19
CA GLN A 65 2.87 10.48 3.49
C GLN A 65 3.76 11.65 3.92
N ILE A 66 3.12 12.72 4.40
CA ILE A 66 3.79 13.88 4.98
C ILE A 66 3.52 13.82 6.47
N THR A 67 4.58 13.67 7.27
CA THR A 67 4.47 13.56 8.73
C THR A 67 5.49 14.44 9.44
N SER A 68 5.20 14.74 10.70
CA SER A 68 6.14 15.36 11.64
C SER A 68 6.57 14.29 12.63
N THR A 69 7.88 14.14 12.84
CA THR A 69 8.47 13.16 13.77
C THR A 69 8.34 13.55 15.23
#